data_AF-Q8RJV5-F1
#
_entry.id   AF-Q8RJV5-F1
#
_cell.length_a   1.000
_cell.length_b   1.000
_cell.length_c   1.000
_cell.angle_alpha   90.00
_cell.angle_beta   90.00
_cell.angle_gamma   90.00
#
_symmetry.space_group_name_H-M   'P 1'
#
loop_
_entity.id
_entity.type
_entity.pdbx_description
1 polymer ?
#
loop_
_entity_poly.entity_id
_entity_poly.type
_entity_poly.pdbx_seq_one_letter_code
_entity_poly.pdbx_strand_id
1 'polypeptide(L)'
;PGKLADCISQDLSRTELFLVEGDSAGGSAKQARDKDFQAILPLRGKILNTWEVSSNSVLASEEVHNLAVAIGCDPGKDDITGLRYGKVVILADADSDGLHIATLLTALFLKHFPALVDAGHVFVAMPPLFRIDVGKQVFYALDEEEKRSMLDKIEREKIK
;
A
#
# COMPACT_ATOMS: atom_id res chain seq x y z
N PRO A 1 5.28 12.10 -12.15
CA PRO A 1 3.90 12.11 -12.69
C PRO A 1 2.91 12.65 -11.64
N GLY A 2 2.35 13.84 -11.93
CA GLY A 2 1.23 14.48 -11.22
C GLY A 2 1.34 14.62 -9.70
N LYS A 3 0.99 13.54 -8.97
CA LYS A 3 0.84 13.51 -7.51
C LYS A 3 1.79 12.54 -6.79
N LEU A 4 2.59 11.79 -7.55
CA LEU A 4 3.61 10.90 -6.98
C LEU A 4 4.64 11.72 -6.19
N ALA A 5 4.76 11.45 -4.90
CA ALA A 5 5.86 11.93 -4.08
C ALA A 5 7.02 10.94 -4.18
N ASP A 6 8.00 11.25 -5.03
CA ASP A 6 9.11 10.35 -5.34
C ASP A 6 10.15 10.26 -4.21
N CYS A 7 10.96 9.20 -4.23
CA CYS A 7 12.14 9.02 -3.38
C CYS A 7 13.44 9.37 -4.13
N ILE A 8 14.53 9.56 -3.38
CA ILE A 8 15.83 9.95 -3.96
C ILE A 8 16.59 8.74 -4.51
N SER A 9 16.54 7.61 -3.80
CA SER A 9 17.21 6.36 -4.18
C SER A 9 16.53 5.72 -5.39
N GLN A 10 17.34 5.08 -6.22
CA GLN A 10 16.91 4.23 -7.36
C GLN A 10 17.26 2.75 -7.14
N ASP A 11 17.82 2.41 -5.98
CA ASP A 11 18.18 1.04 -5.64
C ASP A 11 16.93 0.21 -5.29
N LEU A 12 16.56 -0.68 -6.21
CA LEU A 12 15.41 -1.58 -6.09
C LEU A 12 15.44 -2.47 -4.85
N SER A 13 16.60 -2.76 -4.26
CA SER A 13 16.65 -3.60 -3.06
C SER A 13 16.01 -2.95 -1.82
N ARG A 14 15.83 -1.63 -1.87
CA ARG A 14 15.42 -0.81 -0.73
C ARG A 14 14.28 0.16 -1.04
N THR A 15 13.99 0.45 -2.30
CA THR A 15 12.94 1.40 -2.66
C THR A 15 11.55 0.80 -2.51
N GLU A 16 10.65 1.60 -1.96
CA GLU A 16 9.28 1.20 -1.63
C GLU A 16 8.30 2.23 -2.16
N LEU A 17 7.24 1.78 -2.84
CA LEU A 17 6.14 2.61 -3.30
C LEU A 17 4.89 2.29 -2.48
N PHE A 18 4.35 3.28 -1.77
CA PHE A 18 3.11 3.16 -1.02
C PHE A 18 1.94 3.70 -1.83
N LEU A 19 0.93 2.85 -2.03
CA LEU A 19 -0.36 3.20 -2.61
C LEU A 19 -1.31 3.53 -1.47
N VAL A 20 -1.72 4.79 -1.38
CA VAL A 20 -2.52 5.29 -0.24
C VAL A 20 -3.91 5.71 -0.66
N GLU A 21 -4.88 5.45 0.21
CA GLU A 21 -6.27 5.84 -0.01
C GLU A 21 -6.48 7.35 0.21
N GLY A 22 -6.72 8.07 -0.89
CA GLY A 22 -7.06 9.48 -0.87
C GLY A 22 -5.88 10.44 -0.62
N ASP A 23 -6.12 11.71 -0.92
CA ASP A 23 -5.13 12.77 -0.69
C ASP A 23 -4.92 13.07 0.80
N SER A 24 -5.91 12.75 1.65
CA SER A 24 -5.84 12.95 3.11
C SER A 24 -4.78 12.05 3.75
N ALA A 25 -4.91 10.73 3.57
CA ALA A 25 -3.92 9.77 4.06
C ALA A 25 -2.56 9.98 3.37
N GLY A 26 -2.56 10.31 2.07
CA GLY A 26 -1.33 10.62 1.35
C GLY A 26 -0.59 11.85 1.85
N GLY A 27 -1.30 12.88 2.34
CA GLY A 27 -0.69 14.04 2.98
C GLY A 27 0.06 13.67 4.26
N SER A 28 -0.57 12.89 5.13
CA SER A 28 0.02 12.39 6.38
C SER A 28 1.22 11.49 6.10
N ALA A 29 1.06 10.53 5.18
CA ALA A 29 2.13 9.61 4.81
C ALA A 29 3.32 10.35 4.18
N LYS A 30 3.10 11.39 3.35
CA LYS A 30 4.17 12.20 2.76
C LYS A 30 5.00 12.96 3.78
N GLN A 31 4.42 13.34 4.90
CA GLN A 31 5.15 14.00 5.99
C GLN A 31 5.94 13.00 6.84
N ALA A 32 5.44 11.78 7.01
CA ALA A 32 6.05 10.76 7.84
C ALA A 32 7.08 9.88 7.11
N ARG A 33 7.07 9.84 5.77
CA ARG A 33 7.95 8.97 4.98
C ARG A 33 9.43 9.31 5.12
N ASP A 34 10.25 8.29 4.91
CA ASP A 34 11.66 8.49 4.58
C ASP A 34 11.81 8.88 3.10
N LYS A 35 12.30 10.09 2.85
CA LYS A 35 12.45 10.62 1.48
C LYS A 35 13.55 9.91 0.69
N ASP A 36 14.44 9.21 1.36
CA ASP A 36 15.55 8.54 0.71
C ASP A 36 15.07 7.33 -0.09
N PHE A 37 14.13 6.54 0.43
CA PHE A 37 13.72 5.28 -0.23
C PHE A 37 12.21 5.02 -0.32
N GLN A 38 11.36 5.83 0.32
CA GLN A 38 9.90 5.62 0.28
C GLN A 38 9.22 6.64 -0.63
N ALA A 39 8.50 6.17 -1.64
CA ALA A 39 7.65 6.96 -2.51
C ALA A 39 6.17 6.75 -2.16
N ILE A 40 5.33 7.75 -2.45
CA ILE A 40 3.90 7.71 -2.13
C ILE A 40 3.07 8.13 -3.34
N LEU A 41 2.09 7.30 -3.69
CA LEU A 41 1.10 7.56 -4.72
C LEU A 41 -0.30 7.56 -4.10
N PRO A 42 -0.94 8.74 -3.92
CA PRO A 42 -2.33 8.80 -3.49
C PRO A 42 -3.27 8.43 -4.63
N LEU A 43 -4.22 7.55 -4.32
CA LEU A 43 -5.29 7.12 -5.22
C LEU A 43 -6.58 7.86 -4.86
N ARG A 44 -7.25 8.46 -5.83
CA ARG A 44 -8.49 9.22 -5.59
C ARG A 44 -9.70 8.34 -5.83
N GLY A 45 -10.50 8.13 -4.79
CA GLY A 45 -11.74 7.37 -4.89
C GLY A 45 -11.53 5.88 -5.10
N LYS A 46 -12.63 5.18 -5.42
CA LYS A 46 -12.60 3.74 -5.70
C LYS A 46 -12.03 3.49 -7.08
N ILE A 47 -11.07 2.59 -7.17
CA ILE A 47 -10.46 2.20 -8.44
C ILE A 47 -11.51 1.44 -9.27
N LEU A 48 -11.45 1.60 -10.59
CA LEU A 48 -12.26 0.80 -11.49
C LEU A 48 -11.99 -0.69 -11.27
N ASN A 49 -13.04 -1.51 -11.21
CA ASN A 49 -12.85 -2.96 -11.25
C ASN A 49 -12.37 -3.36 -12.64
N THR A 50 -11.12 -3.81 -12.72
CA THR A 50 -10.43 -4.12 -13.98
C THR A 50 -10.49 -5.59 -14.36
N TRP A 51 -11.12 -6.46 -13.55
CA TRP A 51 -11.08 -7.91 -13.76
C TRP A 51 -11.60 -8.38 -15.13
N GLU A 52 -12.68 -7.77 -15.60
CA GLU A 52 -13.31 -8.07 -16.90
C GLU A 52 -12.81 -7.17 -18.04
N VAL A 53 -11.92 -6.23 -17.74
CA VAL A 53 -11.45 -5.22 -18.68
C VAL A 53 -10.16 -5.72 -19.35
N SER A 54 -9.98 -5.44 -20.64
CA SER A 54 -8.73 -5.78 -21.33
C SER A 54 -7.58 -4.87 -20.88
N SER A 55 -6.34 -5.36 -20.84
CA SER A 55 -5.17 -4.56 -20.41
C SER A 55 -5.00 -3.25 -21.17
N ASN A 56 -5.35 -3.22 -22.46
CA ASN A 56 -5.32 -2.00 -23.27
C ASN A 56 -6.38 -0.97 -22.85
N SER A 57 -7.56 -1.44 -22.45
CA SER A 57 -8.67 -0.59 -21.99
C SER A 57 -8.46 -0.08 -20.56
N VAL A 58 -7.70 -0.81 -19.73
CA VAL A 58 -7.40 -0.42 -18.35
C VAL A 58 -6.57 0.88 -18.29
N LEU A 59 -5.68 1.10 -19.26
CA LEU A 59 -4.91 2.34 -19.38
C LEU A 59 -5.76 3.58 -19.68
N ALA A 60 -7.05 3.42 -20.02
CA ALA A 60 -7.96 4.55 -20.19
C ALA A 60 -8.34 5.21 -18.86
N SER A 61 -8.20 4.51 -17.72
CA SER A 61 -8.35 5.11 -16.39
C SER A 61 -7.08 5.85 -16.02
N GLU A 62 -7.22 7.11 -15.63
CA GLU A 62 -6.10 7.97 -15.24
C GLU A 62 -5.37 7.40 -14.01
N GLU A 63 -6.10 6.81 -13.07
CA GLU A 63 -5.59 6.19 -11.86
C GLU A 63 -4.68 5.00 -12.18
N VAL A 64 -5.14 4.09 -13.05
CA VAL A 64 -4.35 2.92 -13.41
C VAL A 64 -3.19 3.30 -14.34
N HIS A 65 -3.40 4.27 -15.24
CA HIS A 65 -2.32 4.82 -16.04
C HIS A 65 -1.22 5.42 -15.17
N ASN A 66 -1.58 6.24 -14.17
CA ASN A 66 -0.64 6.82 -13.22
C ASN A 66 0.10 5.74 -12.41
N LEU A 67 -0.60 4.68 -12.01
CA LEU A 67 0.00 3.52 -11.33
C LEU A 67 1.03 2.81 -12.21
N ALA A 68 0.66 2.48 -13.45
CA ALA A 68 1.56 1.81 -14.41
C ALA A 68 2.83 2.64 -14.66
N VAL A 69 2.68 3.96 -14.86
CA VAL A 69 3.79 4.90 -15.03
C VAL A 69 4.64 5.03 -13.75
N ALA A 70 4.03 4.97 -12.57
CA ALA A 70 4.77 5.00 -11.31
C ALA A 70 5.61 3.74 -11.13
N ILE A 71 5.04 2.56 -11.39
CA ILE A 71 5.74 1.27 -11.28
C ILE A 71 6.80 1.12 -12.38
N GLY A 72 6.54 1.64 -13.58
CA GLY A 72 7.43 1.51 -14.75
C GLY A 72 7.19 0.24 -15.56
N CYS A 73 6.06 -0.43 -15.33
CA CYS A 73 5.65 -1.63 -16.07
C CYS A 73 4.30 -1.39 -16.74
N ASP A 74 4.12 -1.93 -17.94
CA ASP A 74 2.85 -1.83 -18.67
C ASP A 74 1.93 -3.01 -18.32
N PRO A 75 0.61 -2.80 -18.20
CA PRO A 75 -0.35 -3.86 -17.92
C PRO A 75 -0.38 -4.90 -19.05
N GLY A 76 -0.34 -6.17 -18.69
CA GLY A 76 -0.38 -7.31 -19.62
C GLY A 76 0.97 -7.67 -20.26
N LYS A 77 2.08 -7.03 -19.83
CA LYS A 77 3.44 -7.45 -20.18
C LYS A 77 4.09 -8.17 -19.02
N ASP A 78 4.83 -9.23 -19.33
CA ASP A 78 5.61 -9.98 -18.33
C ASP A 78 6.99 -9.38 -18.03
N ASP A 79 7.34 -8.29 -18.71
CA ASP A 79 8.62 -7.61 -18.55
C ASP A 79 8.59 -6.62 -17.38
N ILE A 80 9.38 -6.92 -16.35
CA ILE A 80 9.57 -6.09 -15.15
C ILE A 80 10.90 -5.33 -15.15
N THR A 81 11.66 -5.31 -16.25
CA THR A 81 12.95 -4.62 -16.32
C THR A 81 12.85 -3.10 -16.13
N GLY A 82 11.69 -2.52 -16.43
CA GLY A 82 11.38 -1.10 -16.21
C GLY A 82 10.99 -0.73 -14.78
N LEU A 83 11.02 -1.68 -13.84
CA LEU A 83 10.58 -1.48 -12.47
C LEU A 83 11.35 -0.33 -11.80
N ARG A 84 10.60 0.59 -11.19
CA ARG A 84 11.15 1.76 -10.50
C ARG A 84 11.29 1.58 -8.99
N TYR A 85 10.48 0.70 -8.41
CA TYR A 85 10.44 0.45 -6.97
C TYR A 85 10.43 -1.05 -6.69
N GLY A 86 11.27 -1.53 -5.77
CA GLY A 86 11.36 -2.96 -5.48
C GLY A 86 10.20 -3.50 -4.66
N LYS A 87 9.50 -2.66 -3.90
CA LYS A 87 8.27 -3.04 -3.20
C LYS A 87 7.15 -2.10 -3.60
N VAL A 88 6.01 -2.67 -3.97
CA VAL A 88 4.75 -1.95 -4.16
C VAL A 88 3.81 -2.35 -3.02
N VAL A 89 3.59 -1.42 -2.10
CA VAL A 89 2.86 -1.64 -0.86
C VAL A 89 1.48 -0.99 -0.95
N ILE A 90 0.43 -1.80 -0.84
CA ILE A 90 -0.95 -1.34 -0.72
C ILE A 90 -1.18 -0.92 0.73
N LEU A 91 -1.41 0.37 0.98
CA LEU A 91 -1.71 0.93 2.29
C LEU A 91 -3.11 1.54 2.27
N ALA A 92 -4.08 0.73 2.69
CA ALA A 92 -5.47 1.13 2.84
C ALA A 92 -5.87 1.10 4.32
N ASP A 93 -6.92 1.83 4.68
CA ASP A 93 -7.40 1.89 6.06
C ASP A 93 -7.99 0.54 6.50
N ALA A 94 -7.98 0.27 7.81
CA ALA A 94 -8.49 -0.96 8.41
C ALA A 94 -10.03 -1.02 8.49
N ASP A 95 -10.72 -0.37 7.55
CA ASP A 95 -12.18 -0.35 7.46
C ASP A 95 -12.70 -1.15 6.25
N SER A 96 -14.02 -1.25 6.12
CA SER A 96 -14.63 -2.01 5.02
C SER A 96 -14.35 -1.42 3.63
N ASP A 97 -14.15 -0.10 3.53
CA ASP A 97 -13.89 0.56 2.25
C ASP A 97 -12.41 0.39 1.85
N GLY A 98 -11.48 0.47 2.79
CA GLY A 98 -10.06 0.19 2.60
C GLY A 98 -9.82 -1.26 2.18
N LEU A 99 -10.50 -2.23 2.82
CA LEU A 99 -10.47 -3.63 2.39
C LEU A 99 -11.01 -3.82 0.96
N HIS A 100 -12.05 -3.08 0.59
CA HIS A 100 -12.59 -3.12 -0.77
C HIS A 100 -11.59 -2.55 -1.78
N ILE A 101 -10.94 -1.42 -1.49
CA ILE A 101 -9.90 -0.84 -2.35
C ILE A 101 -8.69 -1.77 -2.46
N ALA A 102 -8.25 -2.37 -1.36
CA ALA A 102 -7.17 -3.35 -1.36
C ALA A 102 -7.51 -4.56 -2.25
N THR A 103 -8.77 -5.02 -2.22
CA THR A 103 -9.24 -6.11 -3.09
C THR A 103 -9.20 -5.72 -4.57
N LEU A 104 -9.63 -4.50 -4.92
CA LEU A 104 -9.59 -4.00 -6.29
C LEU A 104 -8.16 -3.85 -6.81
N LEU A 105 -7.25 -3.34 -5.99
CA LEU A 105 -5.82 -3.27 -6.31
C LEU A 105 -5.21 -4.67 -6.48
N THR A 106 -5.57 -5.60 -5.60
CA THR A 106 -5.09 -6.99 -5.70
C THR A 106 -5.58 -7.64 -6.99
N ALA A 107 -6.83 -7.43 -7.37
CA ALA A 107 -7.38 -7.90 -8.65
C ALA A 107 -6.63 -7.29 -9.84
N LEU A 108 -6.32 -5.99 -9.79
CA LEU A 108 -5.54 -5.30 -10.81
C LEU A 108 -4.14 -5.91 -10.96
N PHE A 109 -3.41 -6.12 -9.85
CA PHE A 109 -2.08 -6.72 -9.88
C PHE A 109 -2.11 -8.16 -10.38
N LEU A 110 -3.04 -8.97 -9.88
CA LEU A 110 -3.16 -10.37 -10.28
C LEU A 110 -3.51 -10.54 -11.76
N LYS A 111 -4.38 -9.67 -12.29
CA LYS A 111 -4.88 -9.77 -13.67
C LYS A 111 -3.94 -9.13 -14.69
N HIS A 112 -3.39 -7.97 -14.38
CA HIS A 112 -2.66 -7.14 -15.35
C HIS A 112 -1.16 -7.06 -15.07
N PHE A 113 -0.71 -7.39 -13.87
CA PHE A 113 0.72 -7.39 -13.51
C PHE A 113 1.15 -8.71 -12.86
N PRO A 114 0.82 -9.88 -13.46
CA PRO A 114 1.08 -11.18 -12.84
C PRO A 114 2.58 -11.37 -12.52
N ALA A 115 3.48 -10.91 -13.41
CA ALA A 115 4.91 -10.96 -13.20
C ALA A 115 5.40 -10.23 -11.93
N LEU A 116 4.75 -9.13 -11.52
CA LEU A 116 5.10 -8.43 -10.27
C LEU A 116 4.68 -9.23 -9.03
N VAL A 117 3.52 -9.90 -9.12
CA VAL A 117 3.01 -10.75 -8.03
C VAL A 117 3.89 -11.98 -7.89
N ASP A 118 4.20 -12.66 -9.00
CA ASP A 118 5.02 -13.87 -9.02
C ASP A 118 6.46 -13.61 -8.54
N ALA A 119 7.02 -12.43 -8.86
CA ALA A 119 8.32 -12.00 -8.37
C ALA A 119 8.32 -11.53 -6.90
N GLY A 120 7.16 -11.46 -6.24
CA GLY A 120 7.04 -11.08 -4.83
C GLY A 120 7.25 -9.58 -4.56
N HIS A 121 6.94 -8.72 -5.54
CA HIS A 121 7.09 -7.26 -5.40
C HIS A 121 5.84 -6.58 -4.80
N VAL A 122 4.70 -7.26 -4.74
CA VAL A 122 3.43 -6.70 -4.24
C VAL A 122 3.22 -7.07 -2.77
N PHE A 123 2.96 -6.06 -1.94
CA PHE A 123 2.76 -6.19 -0.50
C PHE A 123 1.45 -5.52 -0.08
N VAL A 124 0.83 -6.03 0.99
CA VAL A 124 -0.33 -5.40 1.64
C VAL A 124 0.10 -4.99 3.04
N ALA A 125 -0.04 -3.70 3.36
CA ALA A 125 0.20 -3.21 4.70
C ALA A 125 -0.98 -3.57 5.61
N MET A 126 -0.67 -3.89 6.86
CA MET A 126 -1.66 -4.18 7.90
C MET A 126 -1.58 -3.08 8.97
N PRO A 127 -2.30 -1.94 8.79
CA PRO A 127 -2.35 -0.92 9.81
C PRO A 127 -3.05 -1.45 11.08
N PRO A 128 -2.61 -1.03 12.27
CA PRO A 128 -3.22 -1.48 13.51
C PRO A 128 -4.61 -0.86 13.73
N LEU A 129 -5.55 -1.66 14.19
CA LEU A 129 -6.90 -1.22 14.53
C LEU A 129 -6.95 -0.49 15.88
N PHE A 130 -6.07 -0.87 16.80
CA PHE A 130 -6.01 -0.29 18.14
C PHE A 130 -4.62 0.20 18.50
N ARG A 131 -4.60 1.32 19.21
CA ARG A 131 -3.45 1.83 19.95
C ARG A 131 -3.79 1.80 21.45
N ILE A 132 -2.93 1.18 22.24
CA ILE A 132 -3.09 1.03 23.68
C ILE A 132 -1.96 1.82 24.36
N ASP A 133 -2.31 2.91 25.03
CA ASP A 133 -1.37 3.73 25.78
C ASP A 133 -1.39 3.33 27.27
N VAL A 134 -0.25 2.91 27.82
CA VAL A 134 -0.06 2.55 29.22
C VAL A 134 1.08 3.37 29.80
N GLY A 135 0.74 4.46 30.50
CA GLY A 135 1.73 5.38 31.05
C GLY A 135 2.61 5.99 29.96
N LYS A 136 3.86 5.53 29.86
CA LYS A 136 4.83 5.93 28.80
C LYS A 136 4.97 4.92 27.66
N GLN A 137 4.36 3.74 27.77
CA GLN A 137 4.47 2.68 26.78
C GLN A 137 3.29 2.73 25.81
N VAL A 138 3.56 2.49 24.54
CA VAL A 138 2.55 2.45 23.47
C VAL A 138 2.61 1.09 22.81
N PHE A 139 1.46 0.43 22.76
CA PHE A 139 1.28 -0.86 22.09
C PHE A 139 0.27 -0.71 20.96
N TYR A 140 0.41 -1.53 19.94
CA TYR A 140 -0.52 -1.61 18.81
C TYR A 140 -1.09 -3.02 18.71
N ALA A 141 -2.35 -3.13 18.32
CA ALA A 141 -3.02 -4.40 18.07
C ALA A 141 -3.80 -4.33 16.76
N LEU A 142 -3.73 -5.39 15.97
CA LEU A 142 -4.35 -5.52 14.66
C LEU A 142 -5.86 -5.81 14.76
N ASP A 143 -6.28 -6.54 15.80
CA ASP A 143 -7.66 -6.94 16.01
C ASP A 143 -8.06 -6.93 17.50
N GLU A 144 -9.34 -7.24 17.77
CA GLU A 144 -9.85 -7.29 19.15
C GLU A 144 -9.22 -8.41 19.99
N GLU A 145 -8.81 -9.51 19.37
CA GLU A 145 -8.23 -10.65 20.08
C GLU A 145 -6.80 -10.36 20.53
N GLU A 146 -5.99 -9.74 19.67
CA GLU A 146 -4.68 -9.19 19.99
C GLU A 146 -4.80 -8.10 21.06
N LYS A 147 -5.79 -7.20 20.93
CA LYS A 147 -6.04 -6.18 21.95
C LYS A 147 -6.32 -6.81 23.31
N ARG A 148 -7.22 -7.79 23.39
CA ARG A 148 -7.53 -8.48 24.65
C ARG A 148 -6.29 -9.18 25.21
N SER A 149 -5.56 -9.89 24.36
CA SER A 149 -4.33 -10.58 24.75
C SER A 149 -3.26 -9.63 25.28
N MET A 150 -3.12 -8.45 24.66
CA MET A 150 -2.20 -7.40 25.10
C MET A 150 -2.63 -6.78 26.42
N LEU A 151 -3.93 -6.51 26.62
CA LEU A 151 -4.46 -6.02 27.89
C LEU A 151 -4.26 -7.03 29.03
N ASP A 152 -4.54 -8.31 28.79
CA ASP A 152 -4.31 -9.38 29.76
C ASP A 152 -2.82 -9.47 30.15
N LYS A 153 -1.92 -9.29 29.17
CA LYS A 153 -0.47 -9.27 29.41
C LYS A 153 -0.05 -8.07 30.24
N ILE A 154 -0.54 -6.87 29.91
CA ILE A 154 -0.28 -5.62 30.64
C ILE A 154 -0.73 -5.77 32.10
N GLU A 155 -1.90 -6.35 32.35
CA GLU A 155 -2.43 -6.58 33.70
C GLU A 155 -1.59 -7.59 34.48
N ARG A 156 -1.23 -8.73 33.87
CA ARG A 156 -0.37 -9.76 34.48
C ARG A 156 1.02 -9.21 34.85
N GLU A 157 1.61 -8.41 33.98
CA GLU A 157 2.95 -7.83 34.18
C GLU A 157 2.93 -6.55 35.03
N LYS A 158 1.74 -6.06 35.42
CA LYS A 158 1.53 -4.82 36.20
C LYS A 158 2.29 -3.62 35.60
N ILE A 159 2.29 -3.53 34.28
CA ILE A 159 2.91 -2.41 33.56
C ILE A 159 2.15 -1.14 33.93
N LYS A 160 2.88 -0.10 34.35
CA LYS A 160 2.33 1.20 34.79
C LYS A 160 2.88 2.34 33.93
#